data_AF-A0A336MZV5-F1
#
_entry.id   AF-A0A336MZV5-F1
#
_cell.length_a   1.000
_cell.length_b   1.000
_cell.length_c   1.000
_cell.angle_alpha   90.00
_cell.angle_beta   90.00
_cell.angle_gamma   90.00
#
_symmetry.space_group_name_H-M   'P 1'
#
loop_
_entity.id
_entity.type
_entity.pdbx_description
1 polymer ?
#
loop_
_entity_poly.entity_id
_entity_poly.type
_entity_poly.pdbx_seq_one_letter_code
_entity_poly.pdbx_strand_id
1 'polypeptide(L)'
;MANFPYSVIAAAALSHIFDRDTATRLSGLDWDQILPCSRWMKPFYDVISEESGPIFLLEQNEQISSPSGLKHVCPNIVTDESHTIQTHRTSLKMFDLAMDARSKLDETVIPAPEESPATALVNTVGLLTPPASNRKSLTVTSASKPIILHPKTEA
;
A
#
# COMPACT_ATOMS: atom_id res chain seq x y z
N MET A 1 0.21 7.08 0.42
CA MET A 1 -0.76 5.98 0.19
C MET A 1 -1.60 6.36 -1.02
N ALA A 2 -1.88 5.44 -1.94
CA ALA A 2 -2.66 5.79 -3.14
C ALA A 2 -4.15 5.93 -2.80
N ASN A 3 -4.83 6.86 -3.46
CA ASN A 3 -6.25 7.13 -3.26
C ASN A 3 -6.98 6.94 -4.60
N PHE A 4 -7.65 5.80 -4.75
CA PHE A 4 -8.41 5.43 -5.94
C PHE A 4 -9.84 5.03 -5.53
N PRO A 5 -10.88 5.35 -6.33
CA PRO A 5 -12.23 4.83 -6.10
C PRO A 5 -12.26 3.29 -6.10
N TYR A 6 -13.11 2.68 -5.28
CA TYR A 6 -13.21 1.21 -5.19
C TYR A 6 -13.56 0.55 -6.54
N SER A 7 -14.35 1.22 -7.39
CA SER A 7 -14.64 0.77 -8.77
C SER A 7 -13.39 0.72 -9.65
N VAL A 8 -12.51 1.72 -9.53
CA VAL A 8 -11.23 1.79 -10.26
C VAL A 8 -10.27 0.72 -9.75
N ILE A 9 -10.25 0.46 -8.43
CA ILE A 9 -9.45 -0.63 -7.84
C ILE A 9 -9.94 -1.99 -8.34
N ALA A 10 -11.25 -2.24 -8.36
CA ALA A 10 -11.81 -3.48 -8.88
C ALA A 10 -11.52 -3.68 -10.38
N ALA A 11 -11.68 -2.62 -11.20
CA ALA A 11 -11.35 -2.66 -12.62
C ALA A 11 -9.84 -2.88 -12.87
N ALA A 12 -8.97 -2.27 -12.06
CA ALA A 12 -7.53 -2.50 -12.12
C ALA A 12 -7.15 -3.95 -11.78
N ALA A 13 -7.79 -4.56 -10.77
CA ALA A 13 -7.58 -5.98 -10.44
C ALA A 13 -8.03 -6.90 -11.60
N LEU A 14 -9.23 -6.65 -12.16
CA LEU A 14 -9.71 -7.37 -13.35
C LEU A 14 -8.74 -7.25 -14.54
N SER A 15 -8.08 -6.10 -14.72
CA SER A 15 -7.14 -5.88 -15.82
C SER A 15 -5.86 -6.72 -15.75
N HIS A 16 -5.49 -7.19 -14.55
CA HIS A 16 -4.34 -8.09 -14.35
C HIS A 16 -4.75 -9.57 -14.33
N ILE A 17 -5.94 -9.90 -13.83
CA ILE A 17 -6.45 -11.28 -13.76
C ILE A 17 -6.91 -11.80 -15.14
N PHE A 18 -7.53 -10.92 -15.95
CA PHE A 18 -8.01 -11.24 -17.29
C PHE A 18 -7.26 -10.42 -18.34
N ASP A 19 -7.80 -9.25 -18.69
CA ASP A 19 -7.29 -8.39 -19.75
C ASP A 19 -7.90 -6.98 -19.66
N ARG A 20 -7.31 -6.03 -20.40
CA ARG A 20 -7.77 -4.64 -20.50
C ARG A 20 -9.22 -4.50 -20.98
N ASP A 21 -9.60 -5.24 -22.01
CA ASP A 21 -10.88 -5.07 -22.70
C ASP A 21 -12.02 -5.70 -21.89
N THR A 22 -11.73 -6.70 -21.07
CA THR A 22 -12.62 -7.24 -20.04
C THR A 22 -12.76 -6.27 -18.87
N ALA A 23 -11.68 -5.64 -18.41
CA ALA A 23 -11.75 -4.63 -17.35
C ALA A 23 -12.60 -3.41 -17.74
N THR A 24 -12.41 -2.84 -18.94
CA THR A 24 -13.22 -1.71 -19.42
C THR A 24 -14.67 -2.11 -19.68
N ARG A 25 -14.91 -3.23 -20.38
CA ARG A 25 -16.25 -3.74 -20.73
C ARG A 25 -17.11 -4.07 -19.52
N LEU A 26 -16.54 -4.62 -18.44
CA LEU A 26 -17.31 -5.00 -17.24
C LEU A 26 -17.47 -3.85 -16.24
N SER A 27 -16.52 -2.91 -16.17
CA SER A 27 -16.61 -1.77 -15.24
C SER A 27 -17.34 -0.55 -15.82
N GLY A 28 -17.40 -0.42 -17.16
CA GLY A 28 -17.88 0.78 -17.84
C GLY A 28 -16.93 1.99 -17.72
N LEU A 29 -15.70 1.78 -17.24
CA LEU A 29 -14.70 2.83 -17.05
C LEU A 29 -13.73 2.87 -18.25
N ASP A 30 -13.34 4.07 -18.67
CA ASP A 30 -12.31 4.27 -19.68
C ASP A 30 -10.95 3.76 -19.20
N TRP A 31 -10.14 3.22 -20.11
CA TRP A 31 -8.82 2.69 -19.76
C TRP A 31 -7.91 3.73 -19.11
N ASP A 32 -7.99 5.00 -19.50
CA ASP A 32 -7.16 6.06 -18.93
C ASP A 32 -7.51 6.39 -17.46
N GLN A 33 -8.71 6.00 -17.00
CA GLN A 33 -9.10 6.04 -15.58
C GLN A 33 -8.55 4.83 -14.81
N ILE A 34 -8.50 3.65 -15.44
CA ILE A 34 -8.01 2.40 -14.84
C ILE A 34 -6.48 2.36 -14.79
N LEU A 35 -5.81 2.83 -15.84
CA LEU A 35 -4.37 2.70 -16.08
C LEU A 35 -3.46 3.21 -14.94
N PRO A 36 -3.73 4.36 -14.28
CA PRO A 36 -2.92 4.81 -13.13
C PRO A 36 -3.00 3.83 -11.95
N CYS A 37 -4.18 3.26 -11.69
CA CYS A 37 -4.39 2.29 -10.63
C CYS A 37 -3.81 0.92 -11.00
N SER A 38 -4.02 0.46 -12.24
CA SER A 38 -3.43 -0.79 -12.77
C SER A 38 -1.90 -0.77 -12.68
N ARG A 39 -1.25 0.34 -13.09
CA ARG A 39 0.21 0.54 -12.90
C ARG A 39 0.63 0.49 -11.44
N TRP A 40 -0.05 1.22 -10.55
CA TRP A 40 0.26 1.23 -9.12
C TRP A 40 0.08 -0.15 -8.46
N MET A 41 -0.89 -0.93 -8.92
CA MET A 41 -1.26 -2.25 -8.40
C MET A 41 -0.33 -3.37 -8.90
N LYS A 42 0.38 -3.18 -10.01
CA LYS A 42 1.14 -4.23 -10.70
C LYS A 42 2.04 -5.08 -9.78
N PRO A 43 2.88 -4.51 -8.89
CA PRO A 43 3.78 -5.34 -8.06
C PRO A 43 3.06 -6.14 -6.97
N PHE A 44 1.85 -5.73 -6.55
CA PHE A 44 1.03 -6.56 -5.67
C PHE A 44 0.50 -7.79 -6.41
N TYR A 45 0.04 -7.62 -7.66
CA TYR A 45 -0.39 -8.72 -8.51
C TYR A 45 0.77 -9.69 -8.77
N ASP A 46 1.96 -9.17 -9.07
CA ASP A 46 3.14 -9.99 -9.34
C ASP A 46 3.49 -10.90 -8.14
N VAL A 47 3.64 -10.33 -6.94
CA VAL A 47 3.90 -11.11 -5.70
C VAL A 47 2.79 -12.13 -5.39
N ILE A 48 1.52 -11.78 -5.63
CA ILE A 48 0.40 -12.73 -5.44
C ILE A 48 0.49 -13.87 -6.47
N SER A 49 0.82 -13.58 -7.73
CA SER A 49 0.95 -14.59 -8.78
C SER A 49 2.13 -15.54 -8.55
N GLU A 50 3.22 -15.05 -7.95
CA GLU A 50 4.39 -15.85 -7.57
C GLU A 50 4.12 -16.75 -6.36
N GLU A 51 3.55 -16.24 -5.25
CA GLU A 51 3.30 -17.07 -4.06
C GLU A 51 2.03 -17.93 -4.14
N SER A 52 1.03 -17.58 -4.96
CA SER A 52 -0.23 -18.33 -5.06
C SER A 52 -0.43 -19.12 -6.35
N GLY A 53 0.39 -18.90 -7.39
CA GLY A 53 0.13 -19.43 -8.73
C GLY A 53 -1.05 -18.72 -9.44
N PRO A 54 -1.58 -19.30 -10.53
CA PRO A 54 -2.65 -18.69 -11.31
C PRO A 54 -3.92 -18.47 -10.48
N ILE A 55 -4.30 -17.20 -10.28
CA ILE A 55 -5.40 -16.78 -9.39
C ILE A 55 -6.76 -17.39 -9.80
N PHE A 56 -6.95 -17.71 -11.09
CA PHE A 56 -8.19 -18.33 -11.57
C PHE A 56 -8.40 -19.80 -11.15
N LEU A 57 -7.35 -20.48 -10.65
CA LEU A 57 -7.42 -21.90 -10.25
C LEU A 57 -7.73 -22.09 -8.75
N LEU A 58 -8.05 -21.01 -8.03
CA LEU A 58 -8.18 -21.03 -6.57
C LEU A 58 -9.60 -21.37 -6.09
N GLU A 59 -10.58 -21.47 -6.99
CA GLU A 59 -11.93 -21.98 -6.73
C GLU A 59 -11.92 -23.52 -6.63
N GLN A 60 -11.43 -24.03 -5.50
CA GLN A 60 -11.49 -25.46 -5.12
C GLN A 60 -12.24 -25.68 -3.80
N ASN A 61 -13.31 -24.90 -3.56
CA ASN A 61 -14.24 -25.19 -2.48
C ASN A 61 -15.15 -26.36 -2.86
N GLU A 62 -15.58 -27.17 -1.89
CA GLU A 62 -16.62 -28.17 -2.14
C GLU A 62 -17.96 -27.48 -2.40
N GLN A 63 -18.53 -27.72 -3.59
CA GLN A 63 -19.76 -27.10 -4.06
C GLN A 63 -20.92 -27.35 -3.08
N ILE A 64 -21.39 -26.31 -2.39
CA ILE A 64 -22.54 -26.40 -1.48
C ILE A 64 -23.84 -26.43 -2.30
N SER A 65 -24.15 -27.59 -2.87
CA SER A 65 -25.32 -27.81 -3.73
C SER A 65 -26.63 -27.72 -2.94
N SER A 66 -27.27 -26.55 -2.95
CA SER A 66 -28.62 -26.31 -2.43
C SER A 66 -29.61 -26.15 -3.60
N PRO A 67 -30.24 -27.25 -4.09
CA PRO A 67 -31.04 -27.22 -5.31
C PRO A 67 -32.46 -26.70 -5.07
N SER A 68 -32.62 -25.38 -4.98
CA SER A 68 -33.90 -24.67 -4.82
C SER A 68 -34.84 -24.71 -6.04
N GLY A 69 -34.68 -25.69 -6.94
CA GLY A 69 -35.43 -25.82 -8.20
C GLY A 69 -35.06 -24.81 -9.30
N LEU A 70 -34.40 -23.70 -8.96
CA LEU A 70 -34.09 -22.59 -9.89
C LEU A 70 -33.31 -23.01 -11.14
N LYS A 71 -32.56 -24.12 -11.11
CA LYS A 71 -31.83 -24.67 -12.26
C LYS A 71 -32.74 -25.01 -13.46
N HIS A 72 -34.04 -25.25 -13.25
CA HIS A 72 -34.99 -25.45 -14.36
C HIS A 72 -35.42 -24.13 -15.05
N VAL A 73 -35.29 -22.99 -14.36
CA VAL A 73 -35.60 -21.65 -14.89
C VAL A 73 -34.33 -20.98 -15.44
N CYS A 74 -33.21 -21.17 -14.74
CA CYS A 74 -31.90 -20.63 -15.07
C CYS A 74 -30.89 -21.79 -15.14
N PRO A 75 -30.70 -22.46 -16.29
CA PRO A 75 -29.82 -23.64 -16.41
C PRO A 75 -28.37 -23.41 -16.00
N ASN A 76 -27.89 -22.18 -16.15
CA ASN A 76 -26.53 -21.74 -15.86
C ASN A 76 -26.39 -21.01 -14.52
N ILE A 77 -27.35 -21.16 -13.59
CA ILE A 77 -27.22 -20.56 -12.26
C ILE A 77 -26.08 -21.23 -11.48
N VAL A 78 -25.09 -20.43 -11.08
CA VAL A 78 -24.12 -20.81 -10.06
C VAL A 78 -24.87 -20.84 -8.74
N THR A 79 -24.90 -22.00 -8.08
CA THR A 79 -25.48 -22.16 -6.73
C THR A 79 -24.40 -22.24 -5.66
N ASP A 80 -23.13 -22.00 -6.02
CA ASP A 80 -22.01 -22.05 -5.11
C ASP A 80 -21.64 -20.64 -4.63
N GLU A 81 -22.14 -20.30 -3.46
CA GLU A 81 -21.84 -19.02 -2.78
C GLU A 81 -20.49 -19.06 -2.05
N SER A 82 -19.67 -20.12 -2.19
CA SER A 82 -18.40 -20.26 -1.49
C SER A 82 -17.43 -19.09 -1.77
N HIS A 83 -17.50 -18.54 -2.98
CA HIS A 83 -16.74 -17.37 -3.45
C HIS A 83 -17.05 -16.07 -2.67
N THR A 84 -18.17 -16.01 -1.93
CA THR A 84 -18.54 -14.87 -1.09
C THR A 84 -17.84 -14.86 0.28
N ILE A 85 -17.23 -15.98 0.69
CA ILE A 85 -16.61 -16.15 2.00
C ILE A 85 -15.20 -15.55 2.00
N GLN A 86 -14.94 -14.58 2.89
CA GLN A 86 -13.62 -13.99 3.03
C GLN A 86 -12.60 -15.04 3.52
N THR A 87 -11.53 -15.25 2.73
CA THR A 87 -10.43 -16.17 3.08
C THR A 87 -9.16 -15.41 3.49
N HIS A 88 -8.31 -16.05 4.31
CA HIS A 88 -7.03 -15.49 4.74
C HIS A 88 -5.86 -16.20 4.03
N ARG A 89 -5.65 -15.87 2.75
CA ARG A 89 -4.55 -16.39 1.92
C ARG A 89 -3.38 -15.42 1.80
N THR A 90 -3.65 -14.12 1.72
CA THR A 90 -2.64 -13.06 1.65
C THR A 90 -1.99 -12.82 3.02
N SER A 91 -0.67 -12.75 3.09
CA SER A 91 0.08 -12.48 4.33
C SER A 91 0.72 -11.08 4.33
N LEU A 92 1.06 -10.56 5.52
CA LEU A 92 1.79 -9.28 5.63
C LEU A 92 3.15 -9.33 4.91
N LYS A 93 3.84 -10.47 4.91
CA LYS A 93 5.08 -10.70 4.13
C LYS A 93 4.89 -10.40 2.63
N MET A 94 3.74 -10.76 2.04
CA MET A 94 3.44 -10.45 0.64
C MET A 94 3.24 -8.95 0.42
N PHE A 95 2.66 -8.25 1.39
CA PHE A 95 2.54 -6.79 1.35
C PHE A 95 3.91 -6.11 1.43
N ASP A 96 4.78 -6.55 2.34
CA ASP A 96 6.14 -6.02 2.50
C ASP A 96 6.96 -6.20 1.22
N LEU A 97 6.93 -7.41 0.62
CA LEU A 97 7.56 -7.70 -0.68
C LEU A 97 7.03 -6.80 -1.80
N ALA A 98 5.71 -6.54 -1.84
CA ALA A 98 5.11 -5.64 -2.82
C ALA A 98 5.47 -4.15 -2.57
N MET A 99 5.76 -3.74 -1.34
CA MET A 99 6.28 -2.39 -1.04
C MET A 99 7.73 -2.24 -1.51
N ASP A 100 8.59 -3.22 -1.20
CA ASP A 100 9.98 -3.26 -1.66
C ASP A 100 10.09 -3.27 -3.20
N ALA A 101 9.23 -4.03 -3.88
CA ALA A 101 9.15 -4.05 -5.33
C ALA A 101 8.70 -2.70 -5.91
N ARG A 102 7.80 -1.98 -5.22
CA ARG A 102 7.35 -0.65 -5.63
C ARG A 102 8.43 0.43 -5.45
N SER A 103 9.19 0.43 -4.36
CA SER A 103 10.29 1.40 -4.15
C SER A 103 11.30 1.33 -5.30
N LYS A 104 11.71 0.11 -5.68
CA LYS A 104 12.65 -0.13 -6.78
C LYS A 104 12.14 0.39 -8.12
N LEU A 105 10.84 0.30 -8.39
CA LEU A 105 10.23 0.87 -9.60
C LEU A 105 10.23 2.40 -9.55
N ASP A 106 9.83 3.00 -8.44
CA ASP A 106 9.85 4.46 -8.27
C ASP A 106 11.29 5.03 -8.40
N GLU A 107 12.31 4.31 -7.91
CA GLU A 107 13.74 4.61 -8.08
C GLU A 107 14.21 4.54 -9.55
N THR A 108 13.72 3.58 -10.34
CA THR A 108 14.06 3.47 -11.78
C THR A 108 13.43 4.55 -12.68
N VAL A 109 12.53 5.38 -12.14
CA VAL A 109 11.82 6.45 -12.88
C VAL A 109 12.46 7.83 -12.66
N ILE A 110 13.58 7.91 -11.93
CA ILE A 110 14.41 9.13 -11.86
C ILE A 110 14.86 9.49 -13.30
N PRO A 111 14.57 10.72 -13.79
CA PRO A 111 15.08 11.16 -15.09
C PRO A 111 16.60 11.14 -15.11
N ALA A 112 17.20 10.88 -16.28
CA ALA A 112 18.64 11.03 -16.46
C ALA A 112 19.08 12.44 -15.98
N PRO A 113 20.23 12.57 -15.30
CA PRO A 113 20.72 13.89 -14.90
C PRO A 113 20.93 14.73 -16.16
N GLU A 114 20.23 15.86 -16.25
CA GLU A 114 20.43 16.87 -17.30
C GLU A 114 21.83 17.48 -17.14
N GLU A 115 22.82 16.88 -17.80
CA GLU A 115 24.21 17.33 -17.76
C GLU A 115 24.37 18.69 -18.47
N SER A 116 24.26 19.78 -17.70
CA SER A 116 24.66 21.12 -18.13
C SER A 116 25.87 21.60 -17.32
N PRO A 117 26.99 21.98 -17.96
CA PRO A 117 28.29 22.00 -17.29
C PRO A 117 28.54 23.28 -16.47
N ALA A 118 28.35 23.19 -15.15
CA ALA A 118 28.73 24.24 -14.19
C ALA A 118 30.02 23.87 -13.43
N THR A 119 31.16 24.32 -13.98
CA THR A 119 32.47 24.55 -13.32
C THR A 119 32.87 23.64 -12.16
N ALA A 120 33.87 22.77 -12.39
CA ALA A 120 34.51 21.97 -11.35
C ALA A 120 35.10 22.84 -10.22
N LEU A 121 34.45 22.83 -9.05
CA LEU A 121 35.02 23.28 -7.79
C LEU A 121 35.12 22.11 -6.81
N VAL A 122 36.33 21.55 -6.73
CA VAL A 122 36.74 20.71 -5.61
C VAL A 122 36.63 21.54 -4.32
N ASN A 123 35.88 21.05 -3.32
CA ASN A 123 36.29 21.13 -1.91
C ASN A 123 35.43 20.26 -0.98
N THR A 124 36.02 19.12 -0.60
CA THR A 124 36.17 18.63 0.78
C THR A 124 34.98 18.66 1.77
N VAL A 125 34.57 17.45 2.15
CA VAL A 125 34.43 16.99 3.55
C VAL A 125 33.64 17.87 4.55
N GLY A 126 32.47 17.36 4.94
CA GLY A 126 32.03 17.37 6.34
C GLY A 126 31.21 18.56 6.82
N LEU A 127 29.88 18.49 6.64
CA LEU A 127 28.92 19.29 7.42
C LEU A 127 27.65 18.51 7.82
N LEU A 128 27.83 17.30 8.37
CA LEU A 128 26.76 16.51 9.00
C LEU A 128 26.58 16.85 10.49
N THR A 129 26.41 18.14 10.81
CA THR A 129 26.00 18.59 12.15
C THR A 129 25.05 19.79 12.05
N PRO A 130 23.87 19.75 12.70
CA PRO A 130 23.07 20.96 12.90
C PRO A 130 23.80 21.93 13.86
N PRO A 131 23.66 23.25 13.70
CA PRO A 131 24.42 24.23 14.46
C PRO A 131 24.08 24.20 15.95
N ALA A 132 25.11 24.26 16.80
CA ALA A 132 24.94 24.23 18.25
C ALA A 132 24.23 25.50 18.77
N SER A 133 23.09 25.32 19.44
CA SER A 133 22.37 26.40 20.10
C SER A 133 23.19 26.94 21.28
N ASN A 134 23.69 28.16 21.14
CA ASN A 134 24.67 28.72 22.06
C ASN A 134 24.06 29.04 23.44
N ARG A 135 24.74 28.61 24.51
CA ARG A 135 24.35 28.95 25.89
C ARG A 135 24.29 30.46 26.09
N LYS A 136 23.29 30.92 26.85
CA LYS A 136 23.39 32.14 27.66
C LYS A 136 22.88 31.82 29.06
N SER A 137 23.68 32.18 30.07
CA SER A 137 23.53 31.76 31.47
C SER A 137 24.16 32.81 32.40
N LEU A 138 23.90 32.68 33.70
CA LEU A 138 24.26 33.56 34.83
C LEU A 138 23.28 34.76 34.99
N THR A 139 22.46 34.90 36.04
CA THR A 139 22.66 34.86 37.53
C THR A 139 23.32 36.17 38.04
N VAL A 140 23.02 36.77 39.19
CA VAL A 140 22.06 36.53 40.31
C VAL A 140 20.86 37.53 40.21
N THR A 141 19.93 37.85 41.13
CA THR A 141 19.61 37.66 42.59
C THR A 141 18.05 37.84 42.75
N SER A 142 17.29 37.77 43.86
CA SER A 142 17.45 37.51 45.32
C SER A 142 16.06 37.17 45.96
N ALA A 143 16.02 37.13 47.31
CA ALA A 143 14.89 37.41 48.25
C ALA A 143 13.75 36.38 48.49
N SER A 144 13.81 35.75 49.68
CA SER A 144 12.71 35.32 50.60
C SER A 144 11.43 34.66 50.06
N LYS A 145 10.93 33.54 50.61
CA LYS A 145 11.29 32.71 51.80
C LYS A 145 10.76 31.27 51.59
N PRO A 146 11.21 30.25 52.36
CA PRO A 146 10.83 28.86 52.13
C PRO A 146 9.48 28.47 52.75
N ILE A 147 8.84 27.44 52.18
CA ILE A 147 7.75 26.65 52.81
C ILE A 147 8.18 25.17 52.82
N ILE A 148 7.76 24.44 53.84
CA ILE A 148 8.33 23.15 54.28
C ILE A 148 7.65 21.96 53.58
N LEU A 149 8.43 20.93 53.26
CA LEU A 149 7.99 19.63 52.74
C LEU A 149 8.00 18.58 53.86
N HIS A 150 6.88 17.87 54.11
CA HIS A 150 6.86 16.54 54.76
C HIS A 150 5.60 15.73 54.33
N PRO A 151 5.56 14.38 54.50
CA PRO A 151 4.73 13.49 53.65
C PRO A 151 3.77 12.50 54.38
N LYS A 152 2.95 11.78 53.58
CA LYS A 152 2.02 10.66 53.95
C LYS A 152 0.82 11.11 54.82
N THR A 153 -0.33 10.41 54.87
CA THR A 153 -0.56 8.95 55.00
C THR A 153 -1.90 8.47 54.40
N GLU A 154 -1.90 7.19 54.00
CA GLU A 154 -2.99 6.17 53.90
C GLU A 154 -4.44 6.53 54.28
N ALA A 155 -5.37 6.11 53.41
CA ALA A 155 -6.76 5.73 53.69
C ALA A 155 -7.25 4.78 52.58
#